data_AF-A0A9P7JQD7-F1
#
_entry.id   AF-A0A9P7JQD7-F1
#
_cell.length_a   1.000
_cell.length_b   1.000
_cell.length_c   1.000
_cell.angle_alpha   90.00
_cell.angle_beta   90.00
_cell.angle_gamma   90.00
#
_symmetry.space_group_name_H-M   'P 1'
#
loop_
_entity.id
_entity.type
_entity.pdbx_description
1 polymer ?
#
loop_
_entity_poly.entity_id
_entity_poly.type
_entity_poly.pdbx_seq_one_letter_code
_entity_poly.pdbx_strand_id
1 'polypeptide(L)'
;MEIGKEHVRFATLPGMWDRTVTVLSAGNVTVQTGLYAAEMFVANLAVNYLLNIIVVDDVAWIWYYDRQGIIQCSGINFIQDLPRFMVLLYALQRFELHDWGRNKDFLPIEVEGKLCHEFNIKDEKLGEVDLLLHTSHDERVMHYGLQGRATNVVPVTSEALTEKYGKFEDGMVAKIFWGEVSRTSKPEILKKVDEIAKRHVTVQGHVPELLWHHTFTNPTSAIQEALDVLEGPRGNERTGTVPFMALDLLTKDGQQGKVNRNVPSRTKKL
;
A
#
# COMPACT_ATOMS: atom_id res chain seq x y z
N MET A 1 19.69 24.02 41.18
CA MET A 1 18.21 24.10 41.09
C MET A 1 17.86 23.79 39.65
N GLU A 2 17.69 22.51 39.32
CA GLU A 2 17.34 22.08 37.97
C GLU A 2 15.86 22.34 37.72
N ILE A 3 15.57 23.15 36.71
CA ILE A 3 14.20 23.36 36.23
C ILE A 3 13.86 22.14 35.37
N GLY A 4 13.25 21.14 35.98
CA GLY A 4 12.70 19.99 35.26
C GLY A 4 11.67 20.47 34.24
N LYS A 5 11.89 20.21 32.95
CA LYS A 5 10.88 20.45 31.92
C LYS A 5 9.72 19.47 32.12
N GLU A 6 8.67 19.92 32.81
CA GLU A 6 7.39 19.23 32.83
C GLU A 6 6.86 19.11 31.40
N HIS A 7 6.85 17.89 30.86
CA HIS A 7 6.14 17.59 29.63
C HIS A 7 4.67 17.39 29.99
N VAL A 8 3.85 18.42 29.78
CA VAL A 8 2.39 18.30 29.90
C VAL A 8 1.88 17.52 28.69
N ARG A 9 1.51 16.25 28.89
CA ARG A 9 0.91 15.41 27.87
C ARG A 9 -0.59 15.74 27.77
N PHE A 10 -0.96 16.57 26.80
CA PHE A 10 -2.34 17.04 26.62
C PHE A 10 -3.30 16.00 26.05
N ALA A 11 -2.82 15.03 25.26
CA ALA A 11 -3.62 13.92 24.75
C ALA A 11 -2.73 12.72 24.43
N THR A 12 -3.25 11.51 24.62
CA THR A 12 -2.67 10.29 24.06
C THR A 12 -3.57 9.86 22.91
N LEU A 13 -3.07 9.98 21.68
CA LEU A 13 -3.71 9.40 20.51
C LEU A 13 -3.23 7.94 20.41
N PRO A 14 -4.10 6.92 20.29
CA PRO A 14 -3.69 5.51 20.15
C PRO A 14 -2.64 5.36 19.04
N GLY A 15 -1.66 4.44 19.05
CA GLY A 15 -0.79 4.22 17.88
C GLY A 15 0.12 5.39 17.42
N MET A 16 0.48 6.31 18.32
CA MET A 16 1.26 7.53 18.04
C MET A 16 2.64 7.30 17.39
N TRP A 17 3.24 6.12 17.56
CA TRP A 17 4.56 5.77 17.01
C TRP A 17 4.55 5.50 15.50
N ASP A 18 3.38 5.33 14.89
CA ASP A 18 3.18 5.12 13.45
C ASP A 18 2.69 6.39 12.73
N ARG A 19 2.82 7.57 13.37
CA ARG A 19 2.16 8.82 12.96
C ARG A 19 3.15 9.96 12.86
N THR A 20 2.81 10.98 12.06
CA THR A 20 3.60 12.20 11.96
C THR A 20 2.69 13.40 12.22
N VAL A 21 2.89 14.08 13.35
CA VAL A 21 2.47 15.47 13.52
C VAL A 21 3.69 16.31 13.16
N THR A 22 3.63 16.99 12.02
CA THR A 22 4.77 17.73 11.51
C THR A 22 4.71 19.18 11.99
N VAL A 23 5.43 19.50 13.07
CA VAL A 23 5.68 20.87 13.51
C VAL A 23 7.03 21.30 12.94
N LEU A 24 7.03 22.18 11.94
CA LEU A 24 8.25 22.63 11.27
C LEU A 24 8.35 24.15 11.27
N SER A 25 9.58 24.65 11.35
CA SER A 25 9.92 26.03 11.06
C SER A 25 10.87 26.06 9.86
N ALA A 26 10.59 26.95 8.90
CA ALA A 26 11.42 27.29 7.75
C ALA A 26 11.76 26.16 6.75
N GLY A 27 10.82 25.85 5.85
CA GLY A 27 10.99 25.05 4.63
C GLY A 27 9.71 25.11 3.78
N ASN A 28 9.73 24.62 2.53
CA ASN A 28 8.47 24.42 1.80
C ASN A 28 7.75 23.21 2.42
N VAL A 29 6.99 23.48 3.50
CA VAL A 29 6.36 22.47 4.35
C VAL A 29 5.49 21.52 3.52
N THR A 30 4.79 22.04 2.50
CA THR A 30 3.97 21.26 1.57
C THR A 30 4.77 20.19 0.83
N VAL A 31 5.95 20.52 0.31
CA VAL A 31 6.80 19.56 -0.42
C VAL A 31 7.30 18.46 0.54
N GLN A 32 7.72 18.85 1.74
CA GLN A 32 8.24 17.91 2.72
C GLN A 32 7.15 16.96 3.23
N THR A 33 5.96 17.47 3.56
CA THR A 33 4.85 16.62 4.01
C THR A 33 4.29 15.75 2.90
N GLY A 34 4.29 16.24 1.66
CA GLY A 34 4.01 15.41 0.48
C GLY A 34 4.99 14.26 0.33
N LEU A 35 6.30 14.51 0.52
CA LEU A 35 7.31 13.45 0.52
C LEU A 35 7.06 12.44 1.64
N TYR A 36 6.85 12.86 2.89
CA TYR A 36 6.53 11.93 3.98
C TYR A 36 5.28 11.11 3.72
N ALA A 37 4.22 11.73 3.18
CA ALA A 37 3.02 11.02 2.81
C ALA A 37 3.31 9.92 1.78
N ALA A 38 4.13 10.24 0.78
CA ALA A 38 4.55 9.27 -0.23
C ALA A 38 5.43 8.15 0.35
N GLU A 39 6.32 8.43 1.30
CA GLU A 39 7.14 7.41 1.97
C GLU A 39 6.25 6.45 2.76
N MET A 40 5.27 6.98 3.50
CA MET A 40 4.32 6.20 4.28
C MET A 40 3.46 5.29 3.39
N PHE A 41 2.97 5.80 2.26
CA PHE A 41 2.20 5.02 1.28
C PHE A 41 2.99 3.88 0.61
N VAL A 42 4.31 4.01 0.56
CA VAL A 42 5.21 3.01 -0.02
C VAL A 42 5.63 2.00 1.04
N ALA A 43 6.03 2.50 2.22
CA ALA A 43 6.50 1.71 3.35
C ALA A 43 5.41 0.85 3.99
N ASN A 44 4.14 1.24 3.87
CA ASN A 44 3.04 0.49 4.46
C ASN A 44 1.92 0.24 3.44
N LEU A 45 1.75 -1.05 3.09
CA LEU A 45 0.73 -1.52 2.15
C LEU A 45 -0.70 -1.42 2.70
N ALA A 46 -0.86 -1.37 4.02
CA ALA A 46 -2.14 -1.25 4.69
C ALA A 46 -2.62 0.21 4.79
N VAL A 47 -1.87 1.20 4.30
CA VAL A 47 -2.28 2.61 4.38
C VAL A 47 -3.05 3.03 3.12
N ASN A 48 -4.33 3.37 3.31
CA ASN A 48 -5.25 3.86 2.29
C ASN A 48 -5.18 5.38 2.12
N TYR A 49 -5.10 6.11 3.23
CA TYR A 49 -4.96 7.56 3.29
C TYR A 49 -4.17 7.99 4.53
N LEU A 50 -3.77 9.26 4.59
CA LEU A 50 -3.03 9.85 5.69
C LEU A 50 -3.65 11.18 6.08
N LEU A 51 -3.67 11.44 7.38
CA LEU A 51 -3.99 12.75 7.95
C LEU A 51 -2.71 13.34 8.54
N ASN A 52 -2.42 14.59 8.20
CA ASN A 52 -1.33 15.35 8.78
C ASN A 52 -1.86 16.70 9.30
N ILE A 53 -1.27 17.20 10.38
CA ILE A 53 -1.55 18.54 10.91
C ILE A 53 -0.27 19.35 10.79
N ILE A 54 -0.35 20.41 10.00
CA ILE A 54 0.74 21.39 9.82
C ILE A 54 0.39 22.61 10.66
N VAL A 55 1.33 23.06 11.48
CA VAL A 55 1.16 24.26 12.30
C VAL A 55 2.21 25.29 11.88
N VAL A 56 1.75 26.50 11.55
CA VAL A 56 2.59 27.68 11.28
C VAL A 56 1.98 28.84 12.06
N ASP A 57 2.80 29.47 12.88
CA ASP A 57 2.38 30.50 13.84
C ASP A 57 1.22 30.00 14.72
N ASP A 58 0.07 30.67 14.66
CA ASP A 58 -1.13 30.36 15.44
C ASP A 58 -2.20 29.61 14.63
N VAL A 59 -1.87 29.15 13.42
CA VAL A 59 -2.81 28.44 12.52
C VAL A 59 -2.40 26.99 12.32
N ALA A 60 -3.37 26.09 12.49
CA ALA A 60 -3.24 24.66 12.21
C ALA A 60 -4.03 24.29 10.94
N TRP A 61 -3.36 23.73 9.94
CA TRP A 61 -3.96 23.15 8.74
C TRP A 61 -3.99 21.63 8.84
N ILE A 62 -5.14 21.06 8.52
CA ILE A 62 -5.32 19.63 8.35
C ILE A 62 -5.15 19.32 6.87
N TRP A 63 -4.27 18.36 6.60
CA TRP A 63 -3.99 17.85 5.27
C TRP A 63 -4.40 16.39 5.23
N TYR A 64 -5.21 16.05 4.23
CA TYR A 64 -5.60 14.71 3.90
C TYR A 64 -4.90 14.32 2.60
N TYR A 65 -4.22 13.18 2.62
CA TYR A 65 -3.54 12.62 1.46
C TYR A 65 -4.19 11.26 1.20
N ASP A 66 -4.59 11.01 -0.04
CA ASP A 66 -4.95 9.67 -0.48
C ASP A 66 -4.16 9.32 -1.75
N ARG A 67 -4.53 8.22 -2.41
CA ARG A 67 -3.87 7.79 -3.65
C ARG A 67 -4.28 8.63 -4.87
N GLN A 68 -5.28 9.49 -4.76
CA GLN A 68 -5.86 10.29 -5.84
C GLN A 68 -5.42 11.75 -5.78
N GLY A 69 -5.14 12.27 -4.58
CA GLY A 69 -4.74 13.66 -4.42
C GLY A 69 -4.59 14.08 -2.96
N ILE A 70 -4.61 15.40 -2.79
CA ILE A 70 -4.41 16.06 -1.52
C ILE A 70 -5.58 17.01 -1.29
N ILE A 71 -6.17 16.95 -0.10
CA ILE A 71 -7.18 17.90 0.36
C ILE A 71 -6.59 18.65 1.54
N GLN A 72 -6.77 19.97 1.57
CA GLN A 72 -6.30 20.82 2.65
C GLN A 72 -7.48 21.63 3.19
N CYS A 73 -7.58 21.76 4.52
CA CYS A 73 -8.55 22.68 5.13
C CYS A 73 -8.04 24.14 5.11
N SER A 74 -8.94 25.12 5.26
CA SER A 74 -8.57 26.55 5.28
C SER A 74 -7.66 26.98 6.44
N GLY A 75 -7.47 26.11 7.44
CA GLY A 75 -6.74 26.40 8.67
C GLY A 75 -7.66 26.78 9.83
N ILE A 76 -7.20 26.51 11.05
CA ILE A 76 -7.87 26.87 12.30
C ILE A 76 -6.87 27.67 13.14
N ASN A 77 -7.21 28.92 13.46
CA ASN A 77 -6.41 29.68 14.41
C ASN A 77 -6.68 29.15 15.82
N PHE A 78 -5.73 28.43 16.43
CA PHE A 78 -5.97 27.74 17.69
C PHE A 78 -5.90 28.65 18.92
N ILE A 79 -5.49 29.92 18.76
CA ILE A 79 -5.53 30.93 19.81
C ILE A 79 -6.88 31.66 19.78
N GLN A 80 -7.31 32.10 18.61
CA GLN A 80 -8.55 32.87 18.42
C GLN A 80 -9.80 31.98 18.42
N ASP A 81 -9.69 30.75 17.91
CA ASP A 81 -10.77 29.77 17.83
C ASP A 81 -10.39 28.47 18.57
N LEU A 82 -10.02 28.65 19.84
CA LEU A 82 -9.70 27.54 20.73
C LEU A 82 -10.84 26.50 20.82
N PRO A 83 -12.13 26.87 20.90
CA PRO A 83 -13.21 25.87 20.96
C PRO A 83 -13.21 24.91 19.76
N ARG A 84 -13.06 25.41 18.52
CA ARG A 84 -13.00 24.56 17.34
C ARG A 84 -11.77 23.67 17.31
N PHE A 85 -10.62 24.20 17.73
CA PHE A 85 -9.39 23.40 17.84
C PHE A 85 -9.53 22.27 18.87
N MET A 86 -10.16 22.54 20.02
CA MET A 86 -10.43 21.52 21.04
C MET A 86 -11.39 20.43 20.55
N VAL A 87 -12.44 20.80 19.80
CA VAL A 87 -13.35 19.83 19.18
C VAL A 87 -12.62 18.95 18.17
N LEU A 88 -11.71 19.51 17.37
CA LEU A 88 -10.87 18.75 16.45
C LEU A 88 -10.02 17.71 17.21
N LEU A 89 -9.28 18.12 18.25
CA LEU A 89 -8.47 17.19 19.03
C LEU A 89 -9.31 16.09 19.67
N TYR A 90 -10.49 16.43 20.18
CA TYR A 90 -11.43 15.49 20.78
C TYR A 90 -12.02 14.50 19.76
N ALA A 91 -12.20 14.91 18.51
CA ALA A 91 -12.61 14.02 17.42
C ALA A 91 -11.46 13.07 17.05
N LEU A 92 -10.25 13.60 16.84
CA LEU A 92 -9.06 12.80 16.50
C LEU A 92 -8.70 11.79 17.60
N GLN A 93 -8.95 12.10 18.86
CA GLN A 93 -8.76 11.17 19.97
C GLN A 93 -9.64 9.91 19.87
N ARG A 94 -10.80 10.01 19.22
CA ARG A 94 -11.74 8.88 19.06
C ARG A 94 -11.47 8.01 17.86
N PHE A 95 -10.61 8.47 16.95
CA PHE A 95 -10.30 7.74 15.75
C PHE A 95 -9.57 6.44 16.10
N GLU A 96 -10.12 5.33 15.64
CA GLU A 96 -9.47 4.04 15.62
C GLU A 96 -8.47 3.96 14.46
N LEU A 97 -7.63 2.91 14.41
CA LEU A 97 -6.59 2.78 13.38
C LEU A 97 -7.10 2.95 11.94
N HIS A 98 -8.33 2.53 11.67
CA HIS A 98 -8.92 2.62 10.35
C HIS A 98 -9.41 4.02 9.98
N ASP A 99 -9.83 4.82 10.97
CA ASP A 99 -10.15 6.24 10.80
C ASP A 99 -8.87 7.08 10.55
N TRP A 100 -7.72 6.53 10.93
CA TRP A 100 -6.40 7.05 10.58
C TRP A 100 -5.88 6.53 9.23
N GLY A 101 -6.72 5.84 8.46
CA GLY A 101 -6.40 5.39 7.11
C GLY A 101 -5.76 4.02 7.00
N ARG A 102 -5.73 3.20 8.07
CA ARG A 102 -5.36 1.79 7.95
C ARG A 102 -6.49 0.94 7.39
N ASN A 103 -6.15 0.12 6.41
CA ASN A 103 -7.04 -0.88 5.85
C ASN A 103 -7.18 -2.05 6.84
N LYS A 104 -8.43 -2.35 7.22
CA LYS A 104 -8.78 -3.43 8.16
C LYS A 104 -8.49 -4.82 7.63
N ASP A 105 -8.40 -4.96 6.30
CA ASP A 105 -8.17 -6.25 5.66
C ASP A 105 -6.74 -6.76 5.91
N PHE A 106 -5.80 -5.86 6.22
CA PHE A 106 -4.40 -6.20 6.51
C PHE A 106 -4.16 -6.20 8.03
N LEU A 107 -4.25 -7.38 8.63
CA LEU A 107 -4.05 -7.56 10.07
C LEU A 107 -2.55 -7.69 10.37
N PRO A 108 -1.94 -6.76 11.14
CA PRO A 108 -0.53 -6.87 11.49
C PRO A 108 -0.31 -8.02 12.48
N ILE A 109 0.63 -8.90 12.17
CA ILE A 109 1.02 -10.01 13.03
C ILE A 109 2.54 -10.11 13.13
N GLU A 110 3.03 -10.69 14.22
CA GLU A 110 4.46 -10.95 14.42
C GLU A 110 4.73 -12.45 14.24
N VAL A 111 5.63 -12.78 13.31
CA VAL A 111 6.05 -14.16 13.03
C VAL A 111 7.56 -14.19 13.16
N GLU A 112 8.08 -14.98 14.10
CA GLU A 112 9.53 -15.11 14.34
C GLU A 112 10.26 -13.76 14.56
N GLY A 113 9.61 -12.81 15.25
CA GLY A 113 10.19 -11.48 15.49
C GLY A 113 10.11 -10.53 14.29
N LYS A 114 9.44 -10.94 13.21
CA LYS A 114 9.29 -10.16 11.97
C LYS A 114 7.84 -9.74 11.77
N LEU A 115 7.64 -8.47 11.40
CA LEU A 115 6.32 -7.94 11.10
C LEU A 115 5.81 -8.47 9.75
N CYS A 116 4.71 -9.20 9.82
CA CYS A 116 3.95 -9.70 8.67
C CYS A 116 2.53 -9.13 8.70
N HIS A 117 1.80 -9.29 7.59
CA HIS A 117 0.38 -8.93 7.53
C HIS A 117 -0.43 -10.13 7.06
N GLU A 118 -1.38 -10.54 7.88
CA GLU A 118 -2.37 -11.55 7.54
C GLU A 118 -3.51 -10.90 6.75
N PHE A 119 -4.02 -11.63 5.78
CA PHE A 119 -5.04 -11.16 4.86
C PHE A 119 -5.89 -12.34 4.40
N ASN A 120 -7.14 -12.38 4.86
CA ASN A 120 -8.06 -13.48 4.60
C ASN A 120 -9.23 -12.99 3.73
N ILE A 121 -9.45 -13.64 2.58
CA ILE A 121 -10.50 -13.25 1.64
C ILE A 121 -11.35 -14.44 1.22
N LYS A 122 -12.66 -14.23 1.21
CA LYS A 122 -13.60 -15.16 0.60
C LYS A 122 -13.61 -15.00 -0.92
N ASP A 123 -13.36 -16.11 -1.61
CA ASP A 123 -13.37 -16.25 -3.06
C ASP A 123 -14.38 -17.33 -3.46
N GLU A 124 -15.18 -17.05 -4.49
CA GLU A 124 -16.27 -17.94 -4.93
C GLU A 124 -15.77 -19.31 -5.40
N LYS A 125 -14.53 -19.41 -5.89
CA LYS A 125 -13.96 -20.62 -6.49
C LYS A 125 -13.00 -21.34 -5.56
N LEU A 126 -12.36 -20.62 -4.64
CA LEU A 126 -11.34 -21.13 -3.73
C LEU A 126 -11.85 -21.33 -2.31
N GLY A 127 -13.00 -20.77 -1.95
CA GLY A 127 -13.40 -20.68 -0.55
C GLY A 127 -12.63 -19.55 0.13
N GLU A 128 -12.05 -19.80 1.29
CA GLU A 128 -11.24 -18.81 1.99
C GLU A 128 -9.78 -18.89 1.53
N VAL A 129 -9.26 -17.77 1.04
CA VAL A 129 -7.85 -17.61 0.65
C VAL A 129 -7.13 -16.91 1.78
N ASP A 130 -6.28 -17.67 2.46
CA ASP A 130 -5.41 -17.21 3.54
C ASP A 130 -4.08 -16.70 2.97
N LEU A 131 -3.68 -15.50 3.37
CA LEU A 131 -2.44 -14.90 2.87
C LEU A 131 -1.64 -14.29 4.02
N LEU A 132 -0.39 -14.72 4.12
CA LEU A 132 0.58 -14.15 5.04
C LEU A 132 1.65 -13.40 4.26
N LEU A 133 1.60 -12.08 4.30
CA LEU A 133 2.50 -11.18 3.60
C LEU A 133 3.73 -10.88 4.45
N HIS A 134 4.91 -11.29 4.00
CA HIS A 134 6.18 -11.09 4.71
C HIS A 134 6.75 -9.68 4.48
N THR A 135 6.12 -8.69 5.11
CA THR A 135 6.37 -7.26 4.85
C THR A 135 7.71 -6.71 5.33
N SER A 136 8.37 -7.39 6.27
CA SER A 136 9.72 -7.05 6.73
C SER A 136 10.82 -7.90 6.09
N HIS A 137 10.52 -8.60 4.99
CA HIS A 137 11.51 -9.42 4.28
C HIS A 137 12.49 -8.55 3.47
N ASP A 138 13.78 -8.91 3.46
CA ASP A 138 14.84 -8.13 2.79
C ASP A 138 14.72 -8.06 1.26
N GLU A 139 13.94 -8.98 0.69
CA GLU A 139 13.61 -9.04 -0.73
C GLU A 139 12.39 -8.20 -1.11
N ARG A 140 11.73 -7.56 -0.15
CA ARG A 140 10.64 -6.64 -0.43
C ARG A 140 11.10 -5.54 -1.39
N VAL A 141 10.38 -5.38 -2.50
CA VAL A 141 10.65 -4.32 -3.48
C VAL A 141 9.55 -3.26 -3.40
N MET A 142 9.98 -2.00 -3.34
CA MET A 142 9.16 -0.81 -3.24
C MET A 142 9.48 0.16 -4.40
N HIS A 143 8.47 0.68 -5.08
CA HIS A 143 8.61 1.76 -6.07
C HIS A 143 7.78 2.98 -5.66
N TYR A 144 8.16 4.21 -6.06
CA TYR A 144 7.65 5.45 -5.45
C TYR A 144 6.66 6.24 -6.34
N GLY A 145 5.74 6.99 -5.71
CA GLY A 145 5.04 8.14 -6.33
C GLY A 145 3.63 8.45 -5.81
N LEU A 146 3.35 9.74 -5.53
CA LEU A 146 2.01 10.29 -5.18
C LEU A 146 0.99 10.08 -6.33
N GLN A 147 1.44 10.16 -7.57
CA GLN A 147 0.64 9.88 -8.77
C GLN A 147 0.80 8.43 -9.27
N GLY A 148 1.29 7.50 -8.44
CA GLY A 148 1.58 6.08 -8.78
C GLY A 148 3.08 5.85 -9.09
N ARG A 149 3.62 4.62 -9.23
CA ARG A 149 3.13 3.30 -8.79
C ARG A 149 3.90 2.90 -7.53
N ALA A 150 3.25 3.10 -6.38
CA ALA A 150 3.58 2.48 -5.10
C ALA A 150 3.36 0.95 -5.12
N THR A 151 4.12 0.28 -5.98
CA THR A 151 4.07 -1.18 -6.11
C THR A 151 4.88 -1.78 -4.99
N ASN A 152 4.25 -2.67 -4.23
CA ASN A 152 4.93 -3.54 -3.28
C ASN A 152 4.97 -4.95 -3.86
N VAL A 153 6.16 -5.53 -3.95
CA VAL A 153 6.32 -6.97 -4.20
C VAL A 153 6.87 -7.57 -2.92
N VAL A 154 6.12 -8.50 -2.33
CA VAL A 154 6.45 -9.14 -1.06
C VAL A 154 6.33 -10.67 -1.20
N PRO A 155 7.20 -11.45 -0.55
CA PRO A 155 6.97 -12.87 -0.39
C PRO A 155 5.66 -13.12 0.35
N VAL A 156 4.97 -14.19 -0.02
CA VAL A 156 3.68 -14.57 0.58
C VAL A 156 3.59 -16.07 0.75
N THR A 157 2.96 -16.49 1.83
CA THR A 157 2.54 -17.87 2.04
C THR A 157 1.02 -17.96 2.11
N SER A 158 0.49 -19.11 1.68
CA SER A 158 -0.93 -19.41 1.61
C SER A 158 -1.13 -20.92 1.61
N GLU A 159 -1.89 -21.43 2.56
CA GLU A 159 -2.26 -22.85 2.57
C GLU A 159 -3.24 -23.16 1.44
N ALA A 160 -4.27 -22.32 1.26
CA ALA A 160 -5.29 -22.50 0.22
C ALA A 160 -4.71 -22.51 -1.21
N LEU A 161 -3.78 -21.60 -1.52
CA LEU A 161 -3.13 -21.59 -2.84
C LEU A 161 -2.17 -22.76 -3.02
N THR A 162 -1.47 -23.17 -1.95
CA THR A 162 -0.56 -24.32 -2.00
C THR A 162 -1.30 -25.64 -2.19
N GLU A 163 -2.47 -25.81 -1.56
CA GLU A 163 -3.30 -27.00 -1.73
C GLU A 163 -3.79 -27.13 -3.17
N LYS A 164 -4.21 -26.02 -3.79
CA LYS A 164 -4.76 -26.04 -5.15
C LYS A 164 -3.71 -26.18 -6.24
N TYR A 165 -2.63 -25.41 -6.16
CA TYR A 165 -1.65 -25.30 -7.24
C TYR A 165 -0.37 -26.12 -6.97
N GLY A 166 -0.24 -26.70 -5.78
CA GLY A 166 0.93 -27.46 -5.36
C GLY A 166 1.99 -26.57 -4.69
N LYS A 167 3.07 -27.22 -4.23
CA LYS A 167 4.22 -26.52 -3.65
C LYS A 167 5.10 -25.96 -4.75
N PHE A 168 5.44 -24.69 -4.63
CA PHE A 168 6.41 -24.01 -5.49
C PHE A 168 7.78 -24.07 -4.83
N GLU A 169 8.79 -24.64 -5.51
CA GLU A 169 10.16 -24.71 -5.00
C GLU A 169 10.72 -23.31 -4.69
N ASP A 170 10.40 -22.34 -5.56
CA ASP A 170 10.80 -20.95 -5.40
C ASP A 170 9.82 -20.14 -4.52
N GLY A 171 8.70 -20.72 -4.07
CA GLY A 171 7.69 -19.99 -3.30
C GLY A 171 6.79 -19.06 -4.12
N MET A 172 6.06 -18.17 -3.44
CA MET A 172 5.06 -17.26 -4.02
C MET A 172 5.34 -15.81 -3.64
N VAL A 173 4.96 -14.88 -4.53
CA VAL A 173 4.97 -13.44 -4.26
C VAL A 173 3.59 -12.82 -4.46
N ALA A 174 3.29 -11.82 -3.63
CA ALA A 174 2.18 -10.92 -3.82
C ALA A 174 2.71 -9.60 -4.39
N LYS A 175 2.13 -9.16 -5.51
CA LYS A 175 2.37 -7.82 -6.05
C LYS A 175 1.15 -6.96 -5.77
N ILE A 176 1.27 -5.99 -4.88
CA ILE A 176 0.19 -5.09 -4.47
C ILE A 176 0.41 -3.74 -5.13
N PHE A 177 -0.63 -3.19 -5.78
CA PHE A 177 -0.57 -1.85 -6.34
C PHE A 177 -1.96 -1.20 -6.38
N TRP A 178 -2.00 0.13 -6.29
CA TRP A 178 -3.21 0.94 -6.42
C TRP A 178 -3.28 1.54 -7.83
N GLY A 179 -3.89 0.79 -8.76
CA GLY A 179 -4.03 1.21 -10.15
C GLY A 179 -5.30 2.02 -10.37
N GLU A 180 -5.28 2.92 -11.35
CA GLU A 180 -6.48 3.58 -11.85
C GLU A 180 -7.46 2.55 -12.41
N VAL A 181 -8.74 2.68 -12.07
CA VAL A 181 -9.84 1.80 -12.49
C VAL A 181 -9.99 1.79 -14.02
N SER A 182 -9.77 2.94 -14.67
CA SER A 182 -9.79 3.05 -16.13
C SER A 182 -8.68 2.25 -16.84
N ARG A 183 -7.64 1.83 -16.12
CA ARG A 183 -6.51 1.11 -16.68
C ARG A 183 -6.81 -0.38 -16.79
N THR A 184 -6.43 -1.00 -17.90
CA THR A 184 -6.48 -2.46 -18.07
C THR A 184 -5.81 -3.18 -16.90
N SER A 185 -6.55 -4.11 -16.30
CA SER A 185 -6.13 -4.81 -15.10
C SER A 185 -4.88 -5.68 -15.38
N LYS A 186 -4.02 -5.85 -14.37
CA LYS A 186 -2.82 -6.70 -14.50
C LYS A 186 -3.18 -8.16 -14.86
N PRO A 187 -4.25 -8.77 -14.30
CA PRO A 187 -4.70 -10.10 -14.72
C PRO A 187 -5.05 -10.18 -16.20
N GLU A 188 -5.79 -9.20 -16.74
CA GLU A 188 -6.12 -9.17 -18.18
C GLU A 188 -4.88 -9.02 -19.06
N ILE A 189 -3.93 -8.17 -18.64
CA ILE A 189 -2.65 -8.02 -19.35
C ILE A 189 -1.91 -9.35 -19.37
N LEU A 190 -1.79 -10.04 -18.22
CA LEU A 190 -1.08 -11.32 -18.15
C LEU A 190 -1.76 -12.40 -19.00
N LYS A 191 -3.10 -12.43 -19.04
CA LYS A 191 -3.84 -13.35 -19.92
C LYS A 191 -3.49 -13.14 -21.40
N LYS A 192 -3.47 -11.88 -21.86
CA LYS A 192 -3.08 -11.55 -23.24
C LYS A 192 -1.61 -11.89 -23.52
N VAL A 193 -0.73 -11.64 -22.54
CA VAL A 193 0.70 -11.96 -22.66
C VAL A 193 0.91 -13.46 -22.78
N ASP A 194 0.21 -14.29 -21.99
CA ASP A 194 0.28 -15.74 -22.07
C ASP A 194 -0.20 -16.27 -23.45
N GLU A 195 -1.31 -15.74 -23.97
CA GLU A 195 -1.82 -16.07 -25.31
C GLU A 195 -0.82 -15.78 -26.43
N ILE A 196 -0.07 -14.68 -26.31
CA ILE A 196 0.99 -14.32 -27.25
C ILE A 196 2.23 -15.22 -27.03
N ALA A 197 2.64 -15.43 -25.78
CA ALA A 197 3.82 -16.19 -25.41
C ALA A 197 3.75 -17.65 -25.90
N LYS A 198 2.55 -18.25 -25.97
CA LYS A 198 2.33 -19.57 -26.58
C LYS A 198 2.81 -19.68 -28.02
N ARG A 199 2.91 -18.56 -28.75
CA ARG A 199 3.40 -18.51 -30.14
C ARG A 199 4.90 -18.22 -30.23
N HIS A 200 5.55 -17.89 -29.11
CA HIS A 200 6.94 -17.45 -29.06
C HIS A 200 7.71 -18.26 -28.02
N VAL A 201 8.36 -19.34 -28.47
CA VAL A 201 9.16 -20.25 -27.62
C VAL A 201 10.21 -19.52 -26.78
N THR A 202 10.73 -18.39 -27.28
CA THR A 202 11.74 -17.58 -26.59
C THR A 202 11.24 -16.89 -25.32
N VAL A 203 9.93 -16.74 -25.12
CA VAL A 203 9.35 -16.03 -23.96
C VAL A 203 8.48 -16.91 -23.07
N GLN A 204 8.20 -18.16 -23.47
CA GLN A 204 7.25 -19.05 -22.80
C GLN A 204 7.62 -19.37 -21.33
N GLY A 205 8.90 -19.25 -20.95
CA GLY A 205 9.37 -19.40 -19.56
C GLY A 205 9.65 -18.09 -18.80
N HIS A 206 9.36 -16.95 -19.43
CA HIS A 206 9.65 -15.60 -18.92
C HIS A 206 8.38 -14.81 -18.58
N VAL A 207 7.20 -15.42 -18.69
CA VAL A 207 5.94 -14.82 -18.28
C VAL A 207 5.62 -15.29 -16.85
N PRO A 208 5.37 -14.38 -15.90
CA PRO A 208 4.95 -14.77 -14.56
C PRO A 208 3.63 -15.54 -14.58
N GLU A 209 3.57 -16.62 -13.82
CA GLU A 209 2.34 -17.37 -13.62
C GLU A 209 1.45 -16.65 -12.62
N LEU A 210 0.22 -16.31 -13.00
CA LEU A 210 -0.75 -15.68 -12.10
C LEU A 210 -1.62 -16.75 -11.44
N LEU A 211 -1.41 -16.97 -10.14
CA LEU A 211 -2.12 -18.00 -9.36
C LEU A 211 -3.51 -17.52 -8.92
N TRP A 212 -3.57 -16.26 -8.46
CA TRP A 212 -4.79 -15.64 -7.96
C TRP A 212 -4.71 -14.12 -8.06
N HIS A 213 -5.85 -13.45 -8.00
CA HIS A 213 -5.88 -12.00 -7.86
C HIS A 213 -7.13 -11.53 -7.12
N HIS A 214 -7.00 -10.42 -6.41
CA HIS A 214 -8.13 -9.71 -5.80
C HIS A 214 -8.08 -8.22 -6.10
N THR A 215 -9.25 -7.59 -6.21
CA THR A 215 -9.38 -6.14 -6.38
C THR A 215 -10.23 -5.59 -5.25
N PHE A 216 -9.68 -4.66 -4.47
CA PHE A 216 -10.38 -4.00 -3.37
C PHE A 216 -11.51 -3.11 -3.91
N THR A 217 -12.69 -3.25 -3.32
CA THR A 217 -13.90 -2.49 -3.70
C THR A 217 -14.03 -1.16 -2.98
N ASN A 218 -13.19 -0.86 -1.99
CA ASN A 218 -13.21 0.41 -1.28
C ASN A 218 -12.29 1.41 -2.00
N PRO A 219 -12.83 2.36 -2.79
CA PRO A 219 -12.01 3.33 -3.46
C PRO A 219 -11.44 4.31 -2.42
N THR A 220 -10.23 4.77 -2.71
CA THR A 220 -9.57 5.80 -1.87
C THR A 220 -10.26 7.17 -1.97
N SER A 221 -11.19 7.37 -2.92
CA SER A 221 -11.89 8.65 -3.18
C SER A 221 -13.04 8.95 -2.24
N ALA A 222 -13.47 8.05 -1.36
CA ALA A 222 -14.72 8.21 -0.62
C ALA A 222 -14.85 9.59 0.09
N ILE A 223 -13.75 10.12 0.63
CA ILE A 223 -13.72 11.44 1.26
C ILE A 223 -13.75 12.57 0.23
N GLN A 224 -13.04 12.46 -0.89
CA GLN A 224 -13.09 13.46 -1.97
C GLN A 224 -14.49 13.55 -2.59
N GLU A 225 -15.14 12.40 -2.79
CA GLU A 225 -16.52 12.31 -3.28
C GLU A 225 -17.50 12.94 -2.29
N ALA A 226 -17.39 12.63 -0.99
CA ALA A 226 -18.24 13.20 0.04
C ALA A 226 -18.10 14.72 0.18
N LEU A 227 -16.92 15.27 -0.17
CA LEU A 227 -16.64 16.70 -0.15
C LEU A 227 -16.92 17.40 -1.49
N ASP A 228 -17.31 16.66 -2.54
CA ASP A 228 -17.51 17.17 -3.91
C ASP A 228 -16.27 17.91 -4.47
N VAL A 229 -15.07 17.43 -4.11
CA VAL A 229 -13.77 18.00 -4.53
C VAL A 229 -13.00 17.09 -5.49
N LEU A 230 -13.67 16.10 -6.09
CA LEU A 230 -13.05 15.18 -7.04
C LEU A 230 -12.71 15.92 -8.35
N GLU A 231 -11.52 16.49 -8.42
CA GLU A 231 -11.03 17.16 -9.63
C GLU A 231 -10.41 16.14 -10.60
N GLY A 232 -11.19 15.69 -11.59
CA GLY A 232 -10.69 14.87 -12.69
C GLY A 232 -11.76 14.15 -13.51
N PRO A 233 -11.41 13.60 -14.68
CA PRO A 233 -12.31 12.71 -15.42
C PRO A 233 -12.71 11.50 -14.55
N ARG A 234 -13.99 11.11 -14.59
CA ARG A 234 -14.46 9.86 -13.96
C ARG A 234 -13.63 8.68 -14.47
N GLY A 235 -13.10 7.85 -13.58
CA GLY A 235 -12.21 6.72 -13.92
C GLY A 235 -10.76 6.83 -13.42
N ASN A 236 -10.41 7.91 -12.70
CA ASN A 236 -9.14 8.04 -11.96
C ASN A 236 -9.19 7.40 -10.56
N GLU A 237 -10.34 6.82 -10.19
CA GLU A 237 -10.48 6.04 -8.97
C GLU A 237 -9.38 5.00 -8.90
N ARG A 238 -8.76 4.84 -7.72
CA ARG A 238 -7.73 3.83 -7.52
C ARG A 238 -8.24 2.68 -6.68
N THR A 239 -8.36 1.53 -7.33
CA THR A 239 -8.62 0.25 -6.68
C THR A 239 -7.32 -0.52 -6.54
N GLY A 240 -7.10 -1.12 -5.38
CA GLY A 240 -5.90 -1.88 -5.14
C GLY A 240 -6.10 -3.25 -5.75
N THR A 241 -5.16 -3.69 -6.57
CA THR A 241 -5.14 -5.05 -7.08
C THR A 241 -3.96 -5.77 -6.47
N VAL A 242 -4.22 -6.98 -6.00
CA VAL A 242 -3.18 -7.89 -5.51
C VAL A 242 -3.14 -9.12 -6.41
N PRO A 243 -2.33 -9.13 -7.47
CA PRO A 243 -1.94 -10.36 -8.15
C PRO A 243 -0.93 -11.18 -7.35
N PHE A 244 -1.10 -12.49 -7.38
CA PHE A 244 -0.23 -13.48 -6.78
C PHE A 244 0.47 -14.28 -7.87
N MET A 245 1.79 -14.35 -7.79
CA MET A 245 2.61 -14.99 -8.82
C MET A 245 3.65 -15.91 -8.22
N ALA A 246 4.12 -16.88 -8.99
CA ALA A 246 5.32 -17.66 -8.63
C ALA A 246 6.57 -16.75 -8.60
N LEU A 247 7.53 -17.06 -7.73
CA LEU A 247 8.59 -16.15 -7.26
C LEU A 247 9.66 -15.78 -8.31
N ASP A 248 9.97 -16.73 -9.19
CA ASP A 248 11.06 -16.74 -10.16
C ASP A 248 11.42 -15.40 -10.84
N LEU A 249 10.46 -14.61 -11.32
CA LEU A 249 10.69 -13.42 -12.14
C LEU A 249 10.60 -12.11 -11.36
N LEU A 250 10.21 -12.18 -10.09
CA LEU A 250 9.91 -11.00 -9.28
C LEU A 250 10.86 -10.80 -8.10
N THR A 251 11.81 -11.72 -7.87
CA THR A 251 12.98 -11.51 -7.00
C THR A 251 13.92 -10.43 -7.55
N LYS A 252 14.86 -9.94 -6.73
CA LYS A 252 15.90 -9.01 -7.20
C LYS A 252 16.67 -9.60 -8.39
N ASP A 253 16.98 -10.89 -8.37
CA ASP A 253 17.68 -11.57 -9.46
C ASP A 253 16.79 -11.77 -10.69
N GLY A 254 15.51 -12.11 -10.50
CA GLY A 254 14.53 -12.19 -11.59
C GLY A 254 14.35 -10.84 -12.30
N GLN A 255 14.20 -9.77 -11.53
CA GLN A 255 14.13 -8.39 -12.04
C GLN A 255 15.41 -7.95 -12.74
N GLN A 256 16.56 -8.50 -12.36
CA GLN A 256 17.86 -8.26 -13.01
C GLN A 256 18.15 -9.21 -14.18
N GLY A 257 17.22 -10.12 -14.51
CA GLY A 257 17.39 -11.10 -15.59
C GLY A 257 18.45 -12.17 -15.29
N LYS A 258 18.80 -12.38 -14.02
CA LYS A 258 19.84 -13.30 -13.56
C LYS A 258 19.33 -14.72 -13.29
N VAL A 259 18.03 -14.94 -13.37
CA VAL A 259 17.42 -16.25 -13.13
C VAL A 259 17.62 -17.12 -14.38
N ASN A 260 18.53 -18.09 -14.26
CA ASN A 260 18.79 -19.08 -15.30
C ASN A 260 17.65 -20.07 -15.36
N ARG A 261 17.03 -20.19 -16.54
CA ARG A 261 16.11 -21.29 -16.82
C ARG A 261 16.64 -22.10 -17.98
N ASN A 262 16.72 -23.40 -17.76
CA ASN A 262 16.93 -24.39 -18.81
C ASN A 262 15.79 -24.22 -19.82
N VAL A 263 16.03 -23.45 -20.88
CA VAL A 263 15.34 -23.68 -22.15
C VAL A 263 15.61 -25.15 -22.44
N PRO A 264 14.61 -26.04 -22.57
CA PRO A 264 14.89 -27.42 -22.89
C PRO A 264 15.69 -27.44 -24.19
N SER A 265 16.99 -27.69 -24.06
CA SER A 265 17.86 -27.90 -25.20
C SER A 265 17.31 -29.13 -25.87
N ARG A 266 16.76 -28.97 -27.08
CA ARG A 266 16.45 -30.09 -27.94
C ARG A 266 17.75 -30.84 -28.19
N THR A 267 18.04 -31.85 -27.38
CA THR A 267 18.90 -32.96 -27.80
C THR A 267 18.12 -33.66 -28.92
N LYS A 268 18.31 -33.18 -30.15
CA LYS A 268 18.09 -34.00 -31.33
C LYS A 268 19.10 -35.16 -31.24
N LYS A 269 18.65 -36.31 -30.72
CA LYS A 269 19.25 -37.56 -31.15
C LYS A 269 18.76 -37.80 -32.58
N LEU A 270 19.69 -37.65 -33.52
CA LEU A 270 19.63 -38.27 -34.84
C LEU A 270 19.54 -39.79 -34.71
#